data_AF-A0A9P3CTP6-F1
#
_entry.id   AF-A0A9P3CTP6-F1
#
_cell.length_a   1.000
_cell.length_b   1.000
_cell.length_c   1.000
_cell.angle_alpha   90.00
_cell.angle_beta   90.00
_cell.angle_gamma   90.00
#
_symmetry.space_group_name_H-M   'P 1'
#
loop_
_entity.id
_entity.type
_entity.pdbx_description
1 polymer ?
#
loop_
_entity_poly.entity_id
_entity_poly.type
_entity_poly.pdbx_seq_one_letter_code
_entity_poly.pdbx_strand_id
1 'polypeptide(L)'
;MQSQAAESEEGWSVYESKRTKKMHDRIRKEHPFDSIDKPIIRTDRDEFRPPLQLIHHHEDTQYIKSALRVLAPFNRATFSQYCNRMHISSLKCRPQRIGDIEVRYFALTRRGLMAKVPLCLQKSARNHGRPKEREELLVLDGDSVRPFADWLGDLPAPHGPPLLGRDGYHSMHMWHRERRKFTSTKLPCFADMPTEIKENILLHMVGEVCYLEFDYSWTGPDGPRLPDFDNPLYGYEFDRNILTLNKEIYQLVQPIIRRRTIKRLCYFYVITEGLNPAYAFVNNLTRLQLTFSDTEYTSFFHLILPGLRHLVDQDDHHTTAWLQLPQLKYLELWFDAPLDPEESNVWLMEWETLPSSDIDKYAEVHRFPCRKTMIDWILTAAFRYIQHIPTVNFTGYVKTVTRNKWLEIFRNKRERESQLAQVQEKLQELETLNRVQVPPPCSCPTSCYYDPAWGGVATRTDENYRFDFDDEGFEDMSLAVGHCRVDGTTQI
;
A
#
# COMPACT_ATOMS: atom_id res chain seq x y z
N MET A 1 -4.23 32.00 87.88
CA MET A 1 -4.99 31.93 86.60
C MET A 1 -4.04 31.39 85.53
N GLN A 2 -4.46 30.32 84.83
CA GLN A 2 -4.01 29.85 83.48
C GLN A 2 -2.53 29.43 83.33
N SER A 3 -2.10 28.41 82.56
CA SER A 3 -2.70 27.42 81.63
C SER A 3 -1.76 26.17 81.64
N GLN A 4 -2.25 24.92 81.68
CA GLN A 4 -2.58 24.02 80.55
C GLN A 4 -1.48 23.94 79.47
N ALA A 5 -0.76 22.82 79.28
CA ALA A 5 -1.15 21.45 78.89
C ALA A 5 -1.09 21.26 77.35
N ALA A 6 0.03 20.71 76.88
CA ALA A 6 0.19 20.14 75.55
C ALA A 6 1.39 19.19 75.58
N GLU A 7 1.15 17.88 75.60
CA GLU A 7 2.11 16.81 75.22
C GLU A 7 1.47 15.43 75.48
N SER A 8 0.59 14.93 74.59
CA SER A 8 0.29 13.49 74.55
C SER A 8 -0.46 12.95 73.30
N GLU A 9 -0.41 13.57 72.12
CA GLU A 9 -1.21 13.08 70.96
C GLU A 9 -0.44 12.28 69.89
N GLU A 10 0.89 12.25 69.87
CA GLU A 10 1.63 11.54 68.78
C GLU A 10 1.73 10.02 68.95
N GLY A 11 1.41 9.46 70.12
CA GLY A 11 1.54 8.01 70.38
C GLY A 11 0.38 7.14 69.86
N TRP A 12 -0.82 7.71 69.68
CA TRP A 12 -2.03 6.94 69.38
C TRP A 12 -2.23 6.64 67.89
N SER A 13 -1.77 7.54 67.00
CA SER A 13 -1.87 7.40 65.54
C SER A 13 -1.11 6.17 64.99
N VAL A 14 0.08 5.90 65.53
CA VAL A 14 0.91 4.76 65.09
C VAL A 14 0.35 3.42 65.56
N TYR A 15 -0.35 3.39 66.69
CA TYR A 15 -0.93 2.17 67.25
C TYR A 15 -2.24 1.77 66.55
N GLU A 16 -3.09 2.74 66.18
CA GLU A 16 -4.29 2.49 65.39
C GLU A 16 -3.98 2.09 63.94
N SER A 17 -2.94 2.68 63.33
CA SER A 17 -2.45 2.29 62.01
C SER A 17 -1.96 0.83 61.97
N LYS A 18 -1.27 0.37 63.01
CA LYS A 18 -0.82 -1.03 63.10
C LYS A 18 -1.96 -2.01 63.39
N ARG A 19 -2.99 -1.59 64.14
CA ARG A 19 -4.13 -2.45 64.49
C ARG A 19 -5.10 -2.62 63.31
N THR A 20 -5.36 -1.56 62.54
CA THR A 20 -6.15 -1.61 61.30
C THR A 20 -5.47 -2.46 60.22
N LYS A 21 -4.14 -2.32 60.05
CA LYS A 21 -3.36 -3.14 59.13
C LYS A 21 -3.37 -4.63 59.50
N LYS A 22 -3.22 -4.94 60.79
CA LYS A 22 -3.26 -6.32 61.31
C LYS A 22 -4.67 -6.94 61.27
N MET A 23 -5.72 -6.12 61.33
CA MET A 23 -7.12 -6.54 61.18
C MET A 23 -7.48 -6.77 59.71
N HIS A 24 -7.04 -5.91 58.78
CA HIS A 24 -7.15 -6.16 57.34
C HIS A 24 -6.35 -7.39 56.90
N ASP A 25 -5.16 -7.62 57.46
CA ASP A 25 -4.38 -8.83 57.20
C ASP A 25 -5.01 -10.10 57.83
N ARG A 26 -5.81 -9.97 58.89
CA ARG A 26 -6.60 -11.08 59.46
C ARG A 26 -7.85 -11.38 58.63
N ILE A 27 -8.58 -10.36 58.19
CA ILE A 27 -9.76 -10.52 57.31
C ILE A 27 -9.34 -11.15 55.97
N ARG A 28 -8.19 -10.74 55.40
CA ARG A 28 -7.61 -11.40 54.21
C ARG A 28 -7.13 -12.83 54.43
N LYS A 29 -6.75 -13.20 55.66
CA LYS A 29 -6.29 -14.56 56.00
C LYS A 29 -7.43 -15.50 56.36
N GLU A 30 -8.55 -14.98 56.83
CA GLU A 30 -9.75 -15.78 57.17
C GLU A 30 -10.68 -15.96 55.96
N HIS A 31 -10.64 -15.07 54.96
CA HIS A 31 -11.34 -15.22 53.68
C HIS A 31 -10.43 -14.97 52.45
N PRO A 32 -9.44 -15.85 52.16
CA PRO A 32 -8.56 -15.65 51.00
C PRO A 32 -9.23 -15.91 49.64
N PHE A 33 -10.50 -16.35 49.63
CA PHE A 33 -11.17 -16.93 48.46
C PHE A 33 -12.56 -16.35 48.15
N ASP A 34 -13.00 -15.29 48.82
CA ASP A 34 -14.41 -14.85 48.72
C ASP A 34 -14.71 -13.97 47.50
N SER A 35 -13.71 -13.43 46.82
CA SER A 35 -13.91 -12.79 45.52
C SER A 35 -13.49 -13.75 44.42
N ILE A 36 -14.45 -14.30 43.68
CA ILE A 36 -14.17 -14.94 42.39
C ILE A 36 -13.47 -13.92 41.50
N ASP A 37 -12.37 -14.35 40.89
CA ASP A 37 -11.64 -13.50 39.97
C ASP A 37 -12.57 -13.09 38.83
N LYS A 38 -12.68 -11.78 38.55
CA LYS A 38 -13.21 -11.29 37.27
C LYS A 38 -12.47 -11.97 36.11
N PRO A 39 -13.10 -12.13 34.93
CA PRO A 39 -12.40 -12.64 33.76
C PRO A 39 -11.13 -11.82 33.50
N ILE A 40 -9.98 -12.49 33.46
CA ILE A 40 -8.69 -11.83 33.25
C ILE A 40 -8.27 -12.08 31.81
N ILE A 41 -8.14 -11.00 31.04
CA ILE A 41 -7.68 -11.04 29.64
C ILE A 41 -6.23 -10.54 29.57
N ARG A 42 -5.41 -11.28 28.82
CA ARG A 42 -4.01 -11.01 28.54
C ARG A 42 -3.69 -11.33 27.09
N THR A 43 -2.55 -10.84 26.59
CA THR A 43 -2.09 -11.15 25.24
C THR A 43 -1.41 -12.52 25.17
N ASP A 44 -0.71 -12.91 26.25
CA ASP A 44 -0.01 -14.20 26.35
C ASP A 44 -0.18 -14.89 27.72
N ARG A 45 0.11 -16.20 27.75
CA ARG A 45 0.08 -17.08 28.92
C ARG A 45 1.04 -16.65 30.02
N ASP A 46 2.20 -16.13 29.65
CA ASP A 46 3.27 -15.79 30.59
C ASP A 46 2.98 -14.49 31.36
N GLU A 47 1.99 -13.71 30.92
CA GLU A 47 1.50 -12.53 31.64
C GLU A 47 0.63 -12.91 32.85
N PHE A 48 0.19 -14.17 32.95
CA PHE A 48 -0.48 -14.67 34.14
C PHE A 48 0.56 -15.04 35.20
N ARG A 49 0.34 -14.61 36.45
CA ARG A 49 1.19 -14.94 37.59
C ARG A 49 0.37 -15.67 38.66
N PRO A 50 0.55 -16.99 38.86
CA PRO A 50 1.42 -17.90 38.08
C PRO A 50 0.87 -18.19 36.66
N PRO A 51 1.71 -18.70 35.73
CA PRO A 51 1.27 -19.08 34.39
C PRO A 51 0.15 -20.11 34.44
N LEU A 52 -0.85 -19.96 33.57
CA LEU A 52 -2.01 -20.85 33.52
C LEU A 52 -1.58 -22.30 33.26
N GLN A 53 -2.04 -23.26 34.06
CA GLN A 53 -1.77 -24.69 33.86
C GLN A 53 -2.99 -25.36 33.21
N LEU A 54 -2.87 -25.72 31.94
CA LEU A 54 -3.93 -26.39 31.18
C LEU A 54 -3.91 -27.90 31.51
N ILE A 55 -5.09 -28.46 31.75
CA ILE A 55 -5.27 -29.90 32.02
C ILE A 55 -6.47 -30.45 31.24
N HIS A 56 -6.60 -31.78 31.18
CA HIS A 56 -7.83 -32.43 30.76
C HIS A 56 -8.51 -33.05 31.99
N HIS A 57 -9.55 -32.39 32.50
CA HIS A 57 -10.31 -32.89 33.65
C HIS A 57 -11.64 -33.48 33.16
N HIS A 58 -11.89 -34.76 33.45
CA HIS A 58 -13.09 -35.45 32.97
C HIS A 58 -14.40 -34.80 33.45
N GLU A 59 -14.43 -34.25 34.66
CA GLU A 59 -15.57 -33.54 35.22
C GLU A 59 -15.91 -32.24 34.47
N ASP A 60 -14.95 -31.65 33.74
CA ASP A 60 -15.18 -30.42 32.97
C ASP A 60 -15.83 -30.69 31.61
N THR A 61 -16.01 -31.96 31.25
CA THR A 61 -16.54 -32.37 29.94
C THR A 61 -17.89 -31.70 29.65
N GLN A 62 -18.73 -31.52 30.66
CA GLN A 62 -20.05 -30.89 30.49
C GLN A 62 -19.93 -29.40 30.20
N TYR A 63 -19.10 -28.67 30.95
CA TYR A 63 -18.79 -27.27 30.71
C TYR A 63 -18.23 -27.05 29.31
N ILE A 64 -17.24 -27.86 28.91
CA ILE A 64 -16.62 -27.77 27.59
C ILE A 64 -17.66 -28.07 26.51
N LYS A 65 -18.49 -29.10 26.64
CA LYS A 65 -19.56 -29.39 25.68
C LYS A 65 -20.55 -28.24 25.54
N SER A 66 -20.96 -27.61 26.64
CA SER A 66 -21.84 -26.45 26.63
C SER A 66 -21.17 -25.23 26.01
N ALA A 67 -19.89 -24.98 26.33
CA ALA A 67 -19.12 -23.89 25.75
C ALA A 67 -18.93 -24.08 24.24
N LEU A 68 -18.62 -25.29 23.77
CA LEU A 68 -18.45 -25.59 22.35
C LEU A 68 -19.73 -25.36 21.54
N ARG A 69 -20.93 -25.50 22.13
CA ARG A 69 -22.20 -25.15 21.47
C ARG A 69 -22.33 -23.66 21.20
N VAL A 70 -21.71 -22.81 22.04
CA VAL A 70 -21.69 -21.35 21.89
C VAL A 70 -20.49 -20.90 21.03
N LEU A 71 -19.32 -21.50 21.24
CA LEU A 71 -18.11 -21.18 20.49
C LEU A 71 -18.20 -21.59 19.01
N ALA A 72 -18.90 -22.68 18.68
CA ALA A 72 -19.04 -23.11 17.28
C ALA A 72 -19.73 -22.07 16.38
N PRO A 73 -20.91 -21.51 16.72
CA PRO A 73 -21.50 -20.42 15.95
C PRO A 73 -20.68 -19.12 16.06
N PHE A 74 -20.13 -18.80 17.23
CA PHE A 74 -19.27 -17.61 17.40
C PHE A 74 -18.05 -17.63 16.46
N ASN A 75 -17.30 -18.74 16.43
CA ASN A 75 -16.14 -18.93 15.57
C ASN A 75 -16.47 -18.94 14.07
N ARG A 76 -17.75 -19.04 13.68
CA ARG A 76 -18.19 -19.04 12.28
C ARG A 76 -18.84 -17.74 11.85
N ALA A 77 -19.15 -16.83 12.77
CA ALA A 77 -19.94 -15.64 12.49
C ALA A 77 -19.24 -14.69 11.50
N THR A 78 -17.92 -14.49 11.68
CA THR A 78 -17.07 -13.71 10.77
C THR A 78 -15.90 -14.52 10.24
N PHE A 79 -15.31 -14.09 9.12
CA PHE A 79 -14.14 -14.76 8.55
C PHE A 79 -12.93 -14.68 9.48
N SER A 80 -12.71 -13.52 10.12
CA SER A 80 -11.63 -13.34 11.08
C SER A 80 -11.74 -14.30 12.28
N GLN A 81 -12.95 -14.54 12.79
CA GLN A 81 -13.19 -15.53 13.85
C GLN A 81 -12.97 -16.97 13.35
N TYR A 82 -13.25 -17.26 12.08
CA TYR A 82 -13.03 -18.58 11.50
C TYR A 82 -11.55 -18.92 11.33
N CYS A 83 -10.75 -17.94 10.92
CA CYS A 83 -9.30 -18.08 10.78
C CYS A 83 -8.57 -18.07 12.13
N ASN A 84 -9.09 -17.35 13.12
CA ASN A 84 -8.50 -17.24 14.45
C ASN A 84 -9.49 -17.70 15.52
N ARG A 85 -9.73 -19.02 15.55
CA ARG A 85 -10.78 -19.66 16.37
C ARG A 85 -10.48 -19.52 17.85
N MET A 86 -11.52 -19.23 18.62
CA MET A 86 -11.49 -19.31 20.08
C MET A 86 -11.61 -20.78 20.52
N HIS A 87 -10.61 -21.23 21.26
CA HIS A 87 -10.57 -22.54 21.90
C HIS A 87 -10.85 -22.41 23.40
N ILE A 88 -11.36 -23.47 24.02
CA ILE A 88 -11.56 -23.57 25.47
C ILE A 88 -10.77 -24.75 26.00
N SER A 89 -10.16 -24.60 27.17
CA SER A 89 -9.40 -25.64 27.87
C SER A 89 -9.57 -25.53 29.37
N SER A 90 -9.55 -26.65 30.07
CA SER A 90 -9.64 -26.67 31.53
C SER A 90 -8.37 -26.14 32.18
N LEU A 91 -8.52 -25.46 33.32
CA LEU A 91 -7.41 -25.02 34.15
C LEU A 91 -7.26 -25.90 35.39
N LYS A 92 -6.02 -26.08 35.84
CA LYS A 92 -5.70 -26.72 37.13
C LYS A 92 -6.02 -25.77 38.29
N CYS A 93 -7.30 -25.46 38.44
CA CYS A 93 -7.83 -24.65 39.53
C CYS A 93 -8.85 -25.47 40.30
N ARG A 94 -8.88 -25.34 41.63
CA ARG A 94 -9.95 -25.96 42.42
C ARG A 94 -11.27 -25.28 42.09
N PRO A 95 -12.36 -26.04 41.84
CA PRO A 95 -13.69 -25.46 41.75
C PRO A 95 -14.02 -24.65 43.01
N GLN A 96 -14.76 -23.56 42.83
CA GLN A 96 -15.27 -22.74 43.93
C GLN A 96 -16.78 -22.86 43.98
N ARG A 97 -17.38 -22.75 45.17
CA ARG A 97 -18.83 -22.74 45.34
C ARG A 97 -19.28 -21.40 45.89
N ILE A 98 -20.26 -20.79 45.24
CA ILE A 98 -21.01 -19.64 45.76
C ILE A 98 -22.45 -20.09 45.95
N GLY A 99 -22.87 -20.27 47.21
CA GLY A 99 -24.15 -20.90 47.52
C GLY A 99 -24.23 -22.29 46.87
N ASP A 100 -25.25 -22.49 46.03
CA ASP A 100 -25.49 -23.75 45.31
C ASP A 100 -24.81 -23.79 43.92
N ILE A 101 -24.07 -22.74 43.53
CA ILE A 101 -23.47 -22.63 42.21
C ILE A 101 -22.00 -23.06 42.29
N GLU A 102 -21.66 -24.11 41.54
CA GLU A 102 -20.27 -24.51 41.31
C GLU A 102 -19.68 -23.70 40.16
N VAL A 103 -18.51 -23.11 40.42
CA VAL A 103 -17.76 -22.28 39.48
C VAL A 103 -16.44 -22.96 39.18
N ARG A 104 -16.14 -23.09 37.89
CA ARG A 104 -14.89 -23.67 37.39
C ARG A 104 -14.18 -22.68 36.48
N TYR A 105 -12.85 -22.74 36.49
CA TYR A 105 -12.03 -21.82 35.70
C TYR A 105 -11.55 -22.48 34.42
N PHE A 106 -11.68 -21.75 33.32
CA PHE A 106 -11.27 -22.19 32.00
C PHE A 106 -10.34 -21.17 31.36
N ALA A 107 -9.46 -21.67 30.49
CA ALA A 107 -8.71 -20.82 29.57
C ALA A 107 -9.46 -20.75 28.25
N LEU A 108 -9.70 -19.53 27.76
CA LEU A 108 -10.04 -19.27 26.38
C LEU A 108 -8.81 -18.76 25.65
N THR A 109 -8.52 -19.35 24.49
CA THR A 109 -7.29 -19.07 23.76
C THR A 109 -7.56 -18.87 22.28
N ARG A 110 -6.99 -17.82 21.71
CA ARG A 110 -6.77 -17.65 20.26
C ARG A 110 -5.50 -16.83 20.05
N ARG A 111 -5.03 -16.66 18.81
CA ARG A 111 -3.84 -15.88 18.53
C ARG A 111 -4.00 -14.44 19.05
N GLY A 112 -3.08 -14.02 19.93
CA GLY A 112 -3.04 -12.68 20.52
C GLY A 112 -4.07 -12.43 21.63
N LEU A 113 -4.77 -13.46 22.12
CA LEU A 113 -5.68 -13.33 23.27
C LEU A 113 -5.72 -14.62 24.09
N MET A 114 -5.46 -14.49 25.38
CA MET A 114 -5.69 -15.53 26.37
C MET A 114 -6.54 -14.97 27.51
N ALA A 115 -7.63 -15.65 27.85
CA ALA A 115 -8.52 -15.26 28.94
C ALA A 115 -8.69 -16.38 29.96
N LYS A 116 -8.52 -16.06 31.25
CA LYS A 116 -8.94 -16.92 32.36
C LYS A 116 -10.38 -16.54 32.72
N VAL A 117 -11.32 -17.47 32.55
CA VAL A 117 -12.75 -17.20 32.67
C VAL A 117 -13.40 -18.13 33.71
N PRO A 118 -14.05 -17.60 34.76
CA PRO A 118 -14.91 -18.37 35.65
C PRO A 118 -16.25 -18.68 34.97
N LEU A 119 -16.56 -19.96 34.83
CA LEU A 119 -17.81 -20.44 34.22
C LEU A 119 -18.64 -21.21 35.26
N CYS A 120 -19.95 -21.05 35.17
CA CYS A 120 -20.92 -21.86 35.91
C CYS A 120 -22.00 -22.40 34.95
N LEU A 121 -22.56 -23.56 35.30
CA LEU A 121 -23.71 -24.14 34.61
C LEU A 121 -24.95 -23.95 35.47
N GLN A 122 -25.96 -23.27 34.93
CA GLN A 122 -27.24 -23.11 35.60
C GLN A 122 -28.33 -23.84 34.83
N LYS A 123 -29.17 -24.59 35.55
CA LYS A 123 -30.39 -25.16 34.96
C LYS A 123 -31.41 -24.05 34.77
N SER A 124 -31.67 -23.65 33.51
CA SER A 124 -32.73 -22.69 33.22
C SER A 124 -34.09 -23.38 33.38
N ALA A 125 -34.87 -23.00 34.39
CA ALA A 125 -36.29 -23.34 34.47
C ALA A 125 -37.04 -22.57 33.37
N ARG A 126 -37.36 -23.22 32.25
CA ARG A 126 -38.22 -22.59 31.24
C ARG A 126 -39.65 -22.51 31.75
N ASN A 127 -40.17 -21.30 31.88
CA ASN A 127 -41.60 -21.06 31.93
C ASN A 127 -42.23 -21.58 30.62
N HIS A 128 -43.27 -22.41 30.77
CA HIS A 128 -44.16 -22.97 29.74
C HIS A 128 -43.70 -24.26 29.02
N GLY A 129 -44.04 -25.40 29.64
CA GLY A 129 -44.82 -26.45 28.95
C GLY A 129 -44.09 -27.55 28.17
N ARG A 130 -42.75 -27.54 28.05
CA ARG A 130 -42.00 -28.73 27.58
C ARG A 130 -40.68 -28.93 28.35
N PRO A 131 -40.46 -30.10 28.99
CA PRO A 131 -39.30 -30.37 29.82
C PRO A 131 -38.14 -30.85 28.95
N LYS A 132 -37.36 -29.91 28.42
CA LYS A 132 -35.94 -30.18 28.20
C LYS A 132 -35.19 -29.15 29.00
N GLU A 133 -34.78 -29.53 30.20
CA GLU A 133 -33.82 -28.76 30.99
C GLU A 133 -32.65 -28.41 30.07
N ARG A 134 -32.53 -27.13 29.74
CA ARG A 134 -31.34 -26.62 29.03
C ARG A 134 -30.46 -26.02 30.12
N GLU A 135 -29.28 -26.59 30.25
CA GLU A 135 -28.22 -25.97 31.02
C GLU A 135 -27.71 -24.77 30.22
N GLU A 136 -27.72 -23.63 30.88
CA GLU A 136 -27.17 -22.39 30.37
C GLU A 136 -25.77 -22.20 30.94
N LEU A 137 -24.83 -21.86 30.06
CA LEU A 137 -23.46 -21.57 30.44
C LEU A 137 -23.32 -20.07 30.68
N LEU A 138 -22.91 -19.72 31.88
CA LEU A 138 -22.80 -18.34 32.35
C LEU A 138 -21.36 -18.02 32.72
N VAL A 139 -21.00 -16.74 32.61
CA VAL A 139 -19.72 -16.17 33.06
C VAL A 139 -19.98 -15.36 34.31
N LEU A 140 -19.13 -15.55 35.32
CA LEU A 140 -19.07 -14.65 36.47
C LEU A 140 -18.15 -13.47 36.13
N ASP A 141 -18.75 -12.30 36.00
CA ASP A 141 -18.04 -11.05 35.71
C ASP A 141 -18.12 -10.14 36.94
N GLY A 142 -17.28 -10.45 37.92
CA GLY A 142 -17.27 -9.83 39.25
C GLY A 142 -18.48 -10.27 40.04
N ASP A 143 -19.31 -9.32 40.44
CA ASP A 143 -20.54 -9.57 41.20
C ASP A 143 -21.74 -9.88 40.29
N SER A 144 -21.53 -9.88 38.96
CA SER A 144 -22.58 -10.11 37.97
C SER A 144 -22.43 -11.47 37.29
N VAL A 145 -23.55 -12.05 36.88
CA VAL A 145 -23.60 -13.29 36.08
C VAL A 145 -24.26 -12.95 34.75
N ARG A 146 -23.61 -13.30 33.65
CA ARG A 146 -24.10 -13.03 32.29
C ARG A 146 -23.97 -14.24 31.37
N PRO A 147 -24.80 -14.37 30.33
CA PRO A 147 -24.66 -15.43 29.35
C PRO A 147 -23.27 -15.45 28.71
N PHE A 148 -22.71 -16.65 28.53
CA PHE A 148 -21.39 -16.81 27.92
C PHE A 148 -21.32 -16.25 26.50
N ALA A 149 -22.40 -16.38 25.73
CA ALA A 149 -22.50 -15.82 24.38
C ALA A 149 -22.36 -14.29 24.37
N ASP A 150 -23.03 -13.62 25.30
CA ASP A 150 -22.99 -12.17 25.42
C ASP A 150 -21.60 -11.71 25.83
N TRP A 151 -20.96 -12.41 26.79
CA TRP A 151 -19.58 -12.10 27.21
C TRP A 151 -18.56 -12.27 26.08
N LEU A 152 -18.71 -13.29 25.23
CA LEU A 152 -17.86 -13.45 24.05
C LEU A 152 -17.99 -12.29 23.05
N GLY A 153 -19.16 -11.63 22.99
CA GLY A 153 -19.41 -10.48 22.12
C GLY A 153 -18.59 -9.24 22.49
N ASP A 154 -18.17 -9.11 23.75
CA ASP A 154 -17.39 -7.98 24.26
C ASP A 154 -15.88 -8.15 24.04
N LEU A 155 -15.44 -9.36 23.66
CA LEU A 155 -14.03 -9.59 23.37
C LEU A 155 -13.60 -8.79 22.14
N PRO A 156 -12.35 -8.27 22.10
CA PRO A 156 -11.86 -7.53 20.95
C PRO A 156 -11.99 -8.35 19.66
N ALA A 157 -12.02 -7.71 18.50
CA ALA A 157 -11.98 -8.46 17.24
C ALA A 157 -10.66 -9.28 17.15
N PRO A 158 -10.65 -10.46 16.52
CA PRO A 158 -9.42 -11.20 16.32
C PRO A 158 -8.38 -10.35 15.57
N HIS A 159 -7.18 -10.23 16.13
CA HIS A 159 -6.06 -9.54 15.48
C HIS A 159 -5.38 -10.42 14.44
N GLY A 160 -4.81 -9.76 13.43
CA GLY A 160 -3.99 -10.35 12.37
C GLY A 160 -4.71 -10.33 11.02
N PRO A 161 -3.99 -10.06 9.92
CA PRO A 161 -4.57 -10.21 8.60
C PRO A 161 -5.03 -11.66 8.43
N PRO A 162 -6.14 -11.90 7.70
CA PRO A 162 -6.47 -13.26 7.27
C PRO A 162 -5.23 -13.88 6.61
N LEU A 163 -5.11 -15.21 6.69
CA LEU A 163 -4.09 -15.94 5.93
C LEU A 163 -4.12 -15.42 4.48
N LEU A 164 -2.96 -15.07 3.92
CA LEU A 164 -2.83 -14.64 2.54
C LEU A 164 -2.53 -15.84 1.64
N GLY A 165 -2.61 -15.65 0.33
CA GLY A 165 -2.29 -16.70 -0.63
C GLY A 165 -3.23 -17.91 -0.56
N ARG A 166 -2.68 -19.09 -0.85
CA ARG A 166 -3.43 -20.35 -1.00
C ARG A 166 -4.22 -20.73 0.27
N ASP A 167 -3.61 -20.56 1.43
CA ASP A 167 -4.20 -20.93 2.72
C ASP A 167 -5.34 -19.98 3.11
N GLY A 168 -5.21 -18.70 2.76
CA GLY A 168 -6.27 -17.70 2.85
C GLY A 168 -7.48 -18.06 2.03
N TYR A 169 -7.27 -18.33 0.74
CA TYR A 169 -8.33 -18.71 -0.17
C TYR A 169 -9.03 -20.01 0.28
N HIS A 170 -8.26 -21.03 0.68
CA HIS A 170 -8.82 -22.27 1.19
C HIS A 170 -9.67 -22.04 2.44
N SER A 171 -9.18 -21.26 3.40
CA SER A 171 -9.90 -20.91 4.62
C SER A 171 -11.21 -20.16 4.31
N MET A 172 -11.16 -19.21 3.37
CA MET A 172 -12.33 -18.44 2.94
C MET A 172 -13.37 -19.34 2.27
N HIS A 173 -12.93 -20.22 1.37
CA HIS A 173 -13.80 -21.18 0.69
C HIS A 173 -14.48 -22.13 1.70
N MET A 174 -13.71 -22.68 2.65
CA MET A 174 -14.24 -23.56 3.70
C MET A 174 -15.21 -22.84 4.62
N TRP A 175 -14.89 -21.60 5.02
CA TRP A 175 -15.79 -20.75 5.80
C TRP A 175 -17.12 -20.50 5.07
N HIS A 176 -17.08 -20.12 3.79
CA HIS A 176 -18.28 -19.93 2.98
C HIS A 176 -19.12 -21.22 2.88
N ARG A 177 -18.46 -22.37 2.62
CA ARG A 177 -19.13 -23.67 2.52
C ARG A 177 -19.81 -24.05 3.84
N GLU A 178 -19.16 -23.80 4.97
CA GLU A 178 -19.75 -24.03 6.30
C GLU A 178 -20.91 -23.07 6.57
N ARG A 179 -20.75 -21.78 6.29
CA ARG A 179 -21.78 -20.75 6.56
C ARG A 179 -23.06 -20.98 5.76
N ARG A 180 -22.96 -21.43 4.50
CA ARG A 180 -24.12 -21.81 3.66
C ARG A 180 -25.03 -22.88 4.30
N LYS A 181 -24.51 -23.70 5.22
CA LYS A 181 -25.33 -24.70 5.93
C LYS A 181 -26.23 -24.10 7.01
N PHE A 182 -25.94 -22.90 7.48
CA PHE A 182 -26.53 -22.34 8.71
C PHE A 182 -27.18 -20.97 8.54
N THR A 183 -26.90 -20.24 7.46
CA THR A 183 -27.52 -18.93 7.18
C THR A 183 -28.33 -18.97 5.89
N SER A 184 -29.57 -18.46 5.94
CA SER A 184 -30.41 -18.26 4.74
C SER A 184 -29.85 -17.17 3.81
N THR A 185 -29.07 -16.23 4.35
CA THR A 185 -28.39 -15.19 3.59
C THR A 185 -27.19 -15.76 2.85
N LYS A 186 -27.31 -15.86 1.52
CA LYS A 186 -26.19 -16.12 0.60
C LYS A 186 -25.38 -14.83 0.45
N LEU A 187 -24.38 -14.61 1.31
CA LEU A 187 -23.33 -13.66 0.94
C LEU A 187 -22.69 -14.15 -0.36
N PRO A 188 -22.55 -13.30 -1.39
CA PRO A 188 -21.93 -13.72 -2.65
C PRO A 188 -20.48 -14.13 -2.35
N CYS A 189 -20.14 -15.38 -2.68
CA CYS A 189 -18.74 -15.79 -2.74
C CYS A 189 -18.08 -15.07 -3.91
N PHE A 190 -16.77 -14.82 -3.86
CA PHE A 190 -16.04 -14.32 -5.03
C PHE A 190 -16.38 -15.16 -6.28
N ALA A 191 -16.45 -16.49 -6.15
CA ALA A 191 -16.84 -17.41 -7.22
C ALA A 191 -18.26 -17.18 -7.78
N ASP A 192 -19.20 -16.67 -6.97
CA ASP A 192 -20.58 -16.40 -7.40
C ASP A 192 -20.77 -14.99 -7.98
N MET A 193 -19.75 -14.12 -7.87
CA MET A 193 -19.85 -12.74 -8.38
C MET A 193 -19.90 -12.71 -9.91
N PRO A 194 -20.61 -11.72 -10.51
CA PRO A 194 -20.51 -11.43 -11.93
C PRO A 194 -19.06 -11.25 -12.38
N THR A 195 -18.76 -11.68 -13.61
CA THR A 195 -17.40 -11.60 -14.16
C THR A 195 -16.84 -10.19 -14.13
N GLU A 196 -17.63 -9.15 -14.42
CA GLU A 196 -17.11 -7.78 -14.39
C GLU A 196 -16.66 -7.35 -12.98
N ILE A 197 -17.39 -7.75 -11.94
CA ILE A 197 -17.03 -7.45 -10.56
C ILE A 197 -15.76 -8.21 -10.16
N LYS A 198 -15.65 -9.49 -10.53
CA LYS A 198 -14.43 -10.29 -10.30
C LYS A 198 -13.23 -9.61 -10.95
N GLU A 199 -13.34 -9.25 -12.23
CA GLU A 199 -12.24 -8.63 -12.95
C GLU A 199 -11.82 -7.29 -12.35
N ASN A 200 -12.76 -6.46 -11.92
CA ASN A 200 -12.42 -5.18 -11.28
C ASN A 200 -11.71 -5.37 -9.93
N ILE A 201 -12.17 -6.33 -9.11
CA ILE A 201 -11.48 -6.68 -7.85
C ILE A 201 -10.06 -7.18 -8.16
N LEU A 202 -9.93 -8.11 -9.12
CA LEU A 202 -8.63 -8.66 -9.50
C LEU A 202 -7.69 -7.59 -10.07
N LEU A 203 -8.20 -6.64 -10.87
CA LEU A 203 -7.43 -5.50 -11.37
C LEU A 203 -6.91 -4.63 -10.22
N HIS A 204 -7.75 -4.32 -9.23
CA HIS A 204 -7.32 -3.59 -8.03
C HIS A 204 -6.28 -4.36 -7.21
N MET A 205 -6.39 -5.69 -7.14
CA MET A 205 -5.43 -6.52 -6.41
C MET A 205 -4.09 -6.69 -7.14
N VAL A 206 -4.10 -6.72 -8.47
CA VAL A 206 -2.89 -6.81 -9.30
C VAL A 206 -2.19 -5.46 -9.39
N GLY A 207 -2.94 -4.37 -9.31
CA GLY A 207 -2.47 -3.01 -9.56
C GLY A 207 -2.75 -2.58 -11.00
N GLU A 208 -2.93 -1.27 -11.18
CA GLU A 208 -3.18 -0.70 -12.51
C GLU A 208 -1.92 -0.65 -13.37
N VAL A 209 -0.76 -0.41 -12.76
CA VAL A 209 0.54 -0.32 -13.44
C VAL A 209 1.34 -1.59 -13.19
N CYS A 210 1.97 -2.08 -14.24
CA CYS A 210 2.78 -3.26 -14.23
C CYS A 210 4.12 -2.97 -14.91
N TYR A 211 5.21 -3.15 -14.18
CA TYR A 211 6.56 -3.00 -14.66
C TYR A 211 6.93 -4.25 -15.46
N LEU A 212 7.43 -4.04 -16.66
CA LEU A 212 8.02 -5.11 -17.43
C LEU A 212 9.53 -5.12 -17.13
N GLU A 213 9.94 -6.02 -16.25
CA GLU A 213 11.36 -6.29 -16.05
C GLU A 213 11.81 -7.34 -17.06
N PHE A 214 12.90 -6.99 -17.72
CA PHE A 214 13.55 -7.79 -18.72
C PHE A 214 14.94 -8.09 -18.19
N ASP A 215 15.21 -9.35 -17.85
CA ASP A 215 16.51 -9.77 -17.34
C ASP A 215 17.55 -9.70 -18.47
N TYR A 216 18.15 -8.52 -18.61
CA TYR A 216 19.12 -8.24 -19.65
C TYR A 216 20.51 -8.56 -19.09
N SER A 217 21.03 -9.75 -19.39
CA SER A 217 22.39 -10.12 -19.06
C SER A 217 23.32 -9.88 -20.25
N TRP A 218 24.20 -8.88 -20.14
CA TRP A 218 25.26 -8.57 -21.10
C TRP A 218 26.48 -9.52 -20.98
N THR A 219 26.47 -10.47 -20.04
CA THR A 219 27.69 -11.14 -19.58
C THR A 219 28.01 -12.47 -20.28
N GLY A 220 27.47 -12.73 -21.48
CA GLY A 220 27.69 -13.97 -22.21
C GLY A 220 28.50 -13.80 -23.51
N PRO A 221 29.36 -14.77 -23.90
CA PRO A 221 30.03 -14.76 -25.21
C PRO A 221 29.07 -14.89 -26.41
N ASP A 222 27.80 -15.23 -26.15
CA ASP A 222 26.76 -15.44 -27.15
C ASP A 222 25.98 -14.15 -27.51
N GLY A 223 26.40 -13.00 -26.98
CA GLY A 223 25.69 -11.73 -27.13
C GLY A 223 24.54 -11.56 -26.13
N PRO A 224 23.71 -10.51 -26.27
CA PRO A 224 22.63 -10.24 -25.34
C PRO A 224 21.62 -11.40 -25.36
N ARG A 225 21.38 -12.00 -24.20
CA ARG A 225 20.23 -12.89 -24.07
C ARG A 225 18.97 -12.04 -24.12
N LEU A 226 18.24 -12.16 -25.23
CA LEU A 226 16.93 -11.57 -25.34
C LEU A 226 16.06 -12.11 -24.19
N PRO A 227 15.35 -11.22 -23.48
CA PRO A 227 14.42 -11.63 -22.44
C PRO A 227 13.39 -12.63 -22.97
N ASP A 228 12.84 -13.47 -22.08
CA ASP A 228 11.63 -14.23 -22.41
C ASP A 228 10.45 -13.26 -22.53
N PHE A 229 10.28 -12.71 -23.73
CA PHE A 229 9.20 -11.79 -24.07
C PHE A 229 7.82 -12.46 -24.02
N ASP A 230 7.74 -13.79 -24.06
CA ASP A 230 6.47 -14.50 -23.85
C ASP A 230 6.10 -14.58 -22.35
N ASN A 231 7.09 -14.45 -21.44
CA ASN A 231 6.91 -14.46 -19.99
C ASN A 231 7.67 -13.31 -19.29
N PRO A 232 7.33 -12.04 -19.54
CA PRO A 232 8.01 -10.94 -18.87
C PRO A 232 7.82 -11.02 -17.34
N LEU A 233 8.86 -10.66 -16.58
CA LEU A 233 8.75 -10.55 -15.13
C LEU A 233 7.92 -9.31 -14.83
N TYR A 234 6.67 -9.54 -14.48
CA TYR A 234 5.75 -8.48 -14.13
C TYR A 234 6.04 -7.98 -12.71
N GLY A 235 6.77 -6.88 -12.57
CA GLY A 235 6.80 -6.09 -11.35
C GLY A 235 5.43 -5.47 -11.12
N TYR A 236 4.90 -5.60 -9.91
CA TYR A 236 3.65 -4.96 -9.53
C TYR A 236 3.91 -4.17 -8.26
N GLU A 237 3.23 -3.03 -8.13
CA GLU A 237 3.13 -2.37 -6.82
C GLU A 237 2.34 -3.23 -5.81
N PHE A 238 1.57 -4.22 -6.30
CA PHE A 238 0.71 -5.11 -5.51
C PHE A 238 1.04 -6.61 -5.65
N ASP A 239 0.25 -7.46 -4.99
CA ASP A 239 0.63 -8.81 -4.57
C ASP A 239 0.65 -9.86 -5.72
N ARG A 240 1.86 -10.25 -6.16
CA ARG A 240 2.11 -11.36 -7.11
C ARG A 240 1.49 -12.69 -6.67
N ASN A 241 1.22 -12.88 -5.37
CA ASN A 241 0.65 -14.12 -4.85
C ASN A 241 -0.75 -14.41 -5.43
N ILE A 242 -1.44 -13.41 -5.99
CA ILE A 242 -2.75 -13.62 -6.62
C ILE A 242 -2.71 -14.64 -7.76
N LEU A 243 -1.60 -14.67 -8.52
CA LEU A 243 -1.37 -15.61 -9.61
C LEU A 243 -1.22 -17.06 -9.12
N THR A 244 -0.89 -17.24 -7.83
CA THR A 244 -0.63 -18.55 -7.22
C THR A 244 -1.83 -19.10 -6.44
N LEU A 245 -2.94 -18.35 -6.35
CA LEU A 245 -4.10 -18.74 -5.53
C LEU A 245 -4.72 -20.06 -6.00
N ASN A 246 -5.10 -20.14 -7.28
CA ASN A 246 -5.56 -21.35 -7.94
C ASN A 246 -5.63 -21.17 -9.47
N LYS A 247 -5.86 -22.27 -10.20
CA LYS A 247 -5.94 -22.30 -11.67
C LYS A 247 -7.04 -21.40 -12.25
N GLU A 248 -8.20 -21.32 -11.61
CA GLU A 248 -9.33 -20.50 -12.09
C GLU A 248 -9.01 -19.00 -11.98
N ILE A 249 -8.48 -18.57 -10.83
CA ILE A 249 -8.04 -17.19 -10.62
C ILE A 249 -6.90 -16.85 -11.59
N TYR A 250 -5.93 -17.74 -11.76
CA TYR A 250 -4.86 -17.54 -12.74
C TYR A 250 -5.42 -17.30 -14.15
N GLN A 251 -6.37 -18.14 -14.60
CA GLN A 251 -7.01 -17.99 -15.91
C GLN A 251 -7.81 -16.69 -16.05
N LEU A 252 -8.42 -16.18 -14.98
CA LEU A 252 -9.12 -14.89 -14.96
C LEU A 252 -8.15 -13.70 -14.94
N VAL A 253 -7.04 -13.80 -14.22
CA VAL A 253 -6.08 -12.70 -14.02
C VAL A 253 -5.22 -12.47 -15.25
N GLN A 254 -4.81 -13.53 -15.96
CA GLN A 254 -3.98 -13.43 -17.16
C GLN A 254 -4.50 -12.42 -18.21
N PRO A 255 -5.76 -12.47 -18.67
CA PRO A 255 -6.27 -11.49 -19.62
C PRO A 255 -6.38 -10.08 -19.03
N ILE A 256 -6.61 -9.94 -17.71
CA ILE A 256 -6.63 -8.63 -17.02
C ILE A 256 -5.24 -8.01 -17.04
N ILE A 257 -4.21 -8.76 -16.66
CA ILE A 257 -2.82 -8.31 -16.77
C ILE A 257 -2.54 -7.90 -18.21
N ARG A 258 -2.84 -8.74 -19.20
CA ARG A 258 -2.49 -8.45 -20.59
C ARG A 258 -3.19 -7.18 -21.12
N ARG A 259 -4.50 -7.06 -20.89
CA ARG A 259 -5.35 -6.07 -21.60
C ARG A 259 -5.78 -4.86 -20.77
N ARG A 260 -5.76 -4.93 -19.44
CA ARG A 260 -6.33 -3.89 -18.57
C ARG A 260 -5.28 -3.15 -17.74
N THR A 261 -4.11 -3.72 -17.50
CA THR A 261 -3.01 -3.00 -16.82
C THR A 261 -2.17 -2.20 -17.81
N ILE A 262 -1.64 -1.08 -17.33
CA ILE A 262 -0.66 -0.25 -18.03
C ILE A 262 0.69 -0.96 -17.94
N LYS A 263 1.33 -1.22 -19.08
CA LYS A 263 2.70 -1.73 -19.12
C LYS A 263 3.66 -0.56 -19.03
N ARG A 264 4.44 -0.50 -17.97
CA ARG A 264 5.49 0.52 -17.80
C ARG A 264 6.79 0.01 -18.42
N LEU A 265 7.34 0.80 -19.33
CA LEU A 265 8.63 0.59 -19.97
C LEU A 265 9.58 1.71 -19.56
N CYS A 266 10.65 1.34 -18.86
CA CYS A 266 11.63 2.30 -18.35
C CYS A 266 12.78 2.57 -19.30
N TYR A 267 13.00 1.70 -20.30
CA TYR A 267 14.15 1.82 -21.19
C TYR A 267 13.73 1.70 -22.64
N PHE A 268 14.27 2.55 -23.51
CA PHE A 268 13.87 2.55 -24.91
C PHE A 268 14.34 1.31 -25.68
N TYR A 269 15.49 0.71 -25.33
CA TYR A 269 15.98 -0.52 -25.98
C TYR A 269 15.03 -1.72 -25.80
N VAL A 270 14.21 -1.69 -24.75
CA VAL A 270 13.17 -2.71 -24.55
C VAL A 270 12.09 -2.60 -25.62
N ILE A 271 11.86 -1.41 -26.16
CA ILE A 271 10.91 -1.23 -27.26
C ILE A 271 11.47 -1.80 -28.55
N THR A 272 12.75 -1.56 -28.82
CA THR A 272 13.39 -1.92 -30.08
C THR A 272 13.42 -3.44 -30.27
N GLU A 273 13.74 -4.17 -29.20
CA GLU A 273 13.76 -5.63 -29.21
C GLU A 273 12.40 -6.23 -28.83
N GLY A 274 11.74 -5.69 -27.81
CA GLY A 274 10.57 -6.30 -27.20
C GLY A 274 9.26 -6.00 -27.90
N LEU A 275 9.10 -4.87 -28.60
CA LEU A 275 7.87 -4.58 -29.35
C LEU A 275 7.87 -5.16 -30.77
N ASN A 276 8.70 -6.17 -31.02
CA ASN A 276 8.64 -6.92 -32.27
C ASN A 276 7.27 -7.65 -32.39
N PRO A 277 6.49 -7.42 -33.47
CA PRO A 277 5.18 -8.04 -33.66
C PRO A 277 5.20 -9.57 -33.71
N ALA A 278 6.38 -10.17 -33.91
CA ALA A 278 6.58 -11.61 -33.80
C ALA A 278 6.20 -12.15 -32.41
N TYR A 279 6.29 -11.32 -31.36
CA TYR A 279 5.93 -11.73 -30.01
C TYR A 279 4.43 -11.62 -29.75
N ALA A 280 3.84 -12.68 -29.18
CA ALA A 280 2.41 -12.75 -28.93
C ALA A 280 1.93 -11.71 -27.91
N PHE A 281 2.80 -11.28 -26.99
CA PHE A 281 2.46 -10.28 -25.98
C PHE A 281 2.21 -8.89 -26.61
N VAL A 282 2.99 -8.51 -27.62
CA VAL A 282 2.95 -7.21 -28.29
C VAL A 282 1.60 -7.01 -28.98
N ASN A 283 1.11 -8.04 -29.66
CA ASN A 283 -0.19 -8.04 -30.33
C ASN A 283 -1.38 -7.85 -29.36
N ASN A 284 -1.17 -8.03 -28.06
CA ASN A 284 -2.20 -7.86 -27.03
C ASN A 284 -1.99 -6.60 -26.18
N LEU A 285 -1.00 -5.77 -26.49
CA LEU A 285 -0.64 -4.61 -25.70
C LEU A 285 -1.59 -3.45 -26.01
N THR A 286 -2.43 -3.10 -25.04
CA THR A 286 -3.50 -2.10 -25.20
C THR A 286 -3.23 -0.80 -24.45
N ARG A 287 -2.42 -0.84 -23.40
CA ARG A 287 -2.09 0.29 -22.52
C ARG A 287 -0.60 0.29 -22.22
N LEU A 288 0.07 1.39 -22.55
CA LEU A 288 1.51 1.56 -22.38
C LEU A 288 1.82 2.85 -21.62
N GLN A 289 2.83 2.81 -20.77
CA GLN A 289 3.44 3.98 -20.16
C GLN A 289 4.94 3.93 -20.43
N LEU A 290 5.48 5.00 -20.99
CA LEU A 290 6.92 5.19 -21.14
C LEU A 290 7.39 6.06 -19.99
N THR A 291 8.47 5.64 -19.32
CA THR A 291 9.13 6.41 -18.24
C THR A 291 10.59 6.58 -18.63
N PHE A 292 10.81 7.22 -19.79
CA PHE A 292 12.14 7.46 -20.33
C PHE A 292 12.71 8.75 -19.74
N SER A 293 14.04 8.82 -19.68
CA SER A 293 14.74 10.09 -19.49
C SER A 293 14.53 11.01 -20.70
N ASP A 294 14.82 12.31 -20.55
CA ASP A 294 14.75 13.27 -21.66
C ASP A 294 15.70 12.88 -22.80
N THR A 295 16.85 12.28 -22.48
CA THR A 295 17.85 11.75 -23.43
C THR A 295 17.27 10.62 -24.24
N GLU A 296 16.65 9.65 -23.56
CA GLU A 296 16.02 8.50 -24.20
C GLU A 296 14.81 8.91 -25.04
N TYR A 297 13.96 9.85 -24.59
CA TYR A 297 12.88 10.38 -25.41
C TYR A 297 13.39 11.09 -26.67
N THR A 298 14.47 11.86 -26.55
CA THR A 298 15.11 12.57 -27.67
C THR A 298 15.62 11.59 -28.72
N SER A 299 16.37 10.57 -28.30
CA SER A 299 16.81 9.46 -29.15
C SER A 299 15.61 8.77 -29.78
N PHE A 300 14.66 8.35 -28.96
CA PHE A 300 13.58 7.45 -29.34
C PHE A 300 12.59 8.07 -30.35
N PHE A 301 12.31 9.37 -30.25
CA PHE A 301 11.45 10.08 -31.21
C PHE A 301 12.23 10.75 -32.35
N HIS A 302 13.53 10.46 -32.47
CA HIS A 302 14.43 11.06 -33.46
C HIS A 302 14.37 12.60 -33.45
N LEU A 303 14.44 13.21 -32.27
CA LEU A 303 14.49 14.67 -32.11
C LEU A 303 15.90 15.16 -32.44
N ILE A 304 16.09 15.65 -33.66
CA ILE A 304 17.39 16.14 -34.15
C ILE A 304 17.63 17.56 -33.65
N LEU A 305 18.56 17.72 -32.70
CA LEU A 305 19.00 19.01 -32.17
C LEU A 305 20.49 19.24 -32.43
N PRO A 306 20.95 20.51 -32.50
CA PRO A 306 22.38 20.82 -32.57
C PRO A 306 23.11 20.28 -31.33
N GLY A 307 24.24 19.60 -31.56
CA GLY A 307 24.97 18.95 -30.47
C GLY A 307 24.22 17.78 -29.84
N LEU A 308 23.38 17.10 -30.61
CA LEU A 308 22.62 15.96 -30.10
C LEU A 308 22.37 14.90 -31.19
N ARG A 309 22.92 15.13 -32.39
CA ARG A 309 22.73 14.27 -33.56
C ARG A 309 23.30 12.87 -33.38
N HIS A 310 24.28 12.71 -32.50
CA HIS A 310 24.91 11.42 -32.21
C HIS A 310 24.01 10.50 -31.35
N LEU A 311 23.00 11.06 -30.67
CA LEU A 311 22.01 10.28 -29.89
C LEU A 311 20.93 9.67 -30.77
N VAL A 312 20.71 10.23 -31.96
CA VAL A 312 19.72 9.73 -32.91
C VAL A 312 20.42 8.67 -33.75
N ASP A 313 20.07 7.41 -33.53
CA ASP A 313 20.50 6.33 -34.41
C ASP A 313 20.01 6.63 -35.85
N GLN A 314 20.84 6.35 -36.84
CA GLN A 314 20.47 6.57 -38.25
C GLN A 314 19.43 5.53 -38.71
N ASP A 315 19.31 4.43 -37.98
CA ASP A 315 18.38 3.36 -38.30
C ASP A 315 16.97 3.68 -37.78
N ASP A 316 16.06 4.02 -38.70
CA ASP A 316 14.67 4.42 -38.43
C ASP A 316 13.79 3.32 -37.77
N HIS A 317 14.38 2.17 -37.44
CA HIS A 317 13.69 0.95 -37.02
C HIS A 317 12.83 1.14 -35.78
N HIS A 318 13.27 1.94 -34.81
CA HIS A 318 12.60 2.10 -33.52
C HIS A 318 11.24 2.75 -33.63
N THR A 319 11.11 3.73 -34.54
CA THR A 319 9.90 4.52 -34.64
C THR A 319 8.83 3.83 -35.49
N THR A 320 9.24 2.95 -36.40
CA THR A 320 8.29 2.10 -37.15
C THR A 320 7.62 1.04 -36.27
N ALA A 321 8.25 0.62 -35.16
CA ALA A 321 7.66 -0.35 -34.24
C ALA A 321 6.31 0.12 -33.65
N TRP A 322 6.11 1.43 -33.44
CA TRP A 322 4.83 1.98 -32.97
C TRP A 322 3.69 1.77 -33.93
N LEU A 323 3.96 1.91 -35.23
CA LEU A 323 2.96 1.67 -36.27
C LEU A 323 2.50 0.21 -36.29
N GLN A 324 3.26 -0.68 -35.64
CA GLN A 324 2.99 -2.11 -35.55
C GLN A 324 2.27 -2.50 -34.25
N LEU A 325 1.78 -1.53 -33.46
CA LEU A 325 0.97 -1.76 -32.25
C LEU A 325 -0.52 -1.44 -32.49
N PRO A 326 -1.23 -2.15 -33.39
CA PRO A 326 -2.58 -1.78 -33.82
C PRO A 326 -3.64 -1.85 -32.71
N GLN A 327 -3.35 -2.56 -31.62
CA GLN A 327 -4.26 -2.71 -30.48
C GLN A 327 -4.02 -1.69 -29.37
N LEU A 328 -3.00 -0.83 -29.50
CA LEU A 328 -2.67 0.18 -28.52
C LEU A 328 -3.76 1.25 -28.47
N LYS A 329 -4.45 1.35 -27.34
CA LYS A 329 -5.56 2.27 -27.10
C LYS A 329 -5.18 3.44 -26.20
N TYR A 330 -4.20 3.21 -25.33
CA TYR A 330 -3.75 4.16 -24.33
C TYR A 330 -2.24 4.23 -24.32
N LEU A 331 -1.69 5.43 -24.46
CA LEU A 331 -0.28 5.72 -24.26
C LEU A 331 -0.14 6.82 -23.22
N GLU A 332 0.77 6.64 -22.29
CA GLU A 332 1.17 7.65 -21.33
C GLU A 332 2.67 7.91 -21.46
N LEU A 333 3.05 9.17 -21.62
CA LEU A 333 4.44 9.60 -21.53
C LEU A 333 4.64 10.22 -20.16
N TRP A 334 5.44 9.56 -19.33
CA TRP A 334 5.81 10.02 -18.01
C TRP A 334 7.18 10.71 -18.09
N PHE A 335 7.27 11.92 -17.54
CA PHE A 335 8.51 12.68 -17.49
C PHE A 335 9.03 12.75 -16.05
N ASP A 336 10.18 12.15 -15.78
CA ASP A 336 10.75 12.04 -14.44
C ASP A 336 11.26 13.36 -13.90
N ALA A 337 11.23 13.54 -12.58
CA ALA A 337 11.68 14.76 -11.94
C ALA A 337 13.10 15.15 -12.40
N PRO A 338 13.41 16.44 -12.62
CA PRO A 338 14.77 16.88 -12.92
C PRO A 338 15.68 16.86 -11.67
N LEU A 339 15.66 15.75 -10.94
CA LEU A 339 16.41 15.54 -9.70
C LEU A 339 17.87 15.18 -9.97
N ASP A 340 18.10 14.46 -11.07
CA ASP A 340 19.45 14.07 -11.49
C ASP A 340 19.86 14.91 -12.71
N PRO A 341 20.85 15.81 -12.55
CA PRO A 341 21.45 16.55 -13.63
C PRO A 341 21.97 15.67 -14.78
N GLU A 342 22.49 14.49 -14.46
CA GLU A 342 23.10 13.58 -15.44
C GLU A 342 22.04 12.92 -16.32
N GLU A 343 20.90 12.54 -15.74
CA GLU A 343 19.80 11.93 -16.48
C GLU A 343 18.88 12.95 -17.18
N SER A 344 18.79 14.17 -16.62
CA SER A 344 17.82 15.19 -17.07
C SER A 344 18.41 16.23 -18.02
N ASN A 345 19.74 16.30 -18.16
CA ASN A 345 20.39 17.19 -19.11
C ASN A 345 20.99 16.38 -20.27
N VAL A 346 20.24 16.32 -21.37
CA VAL A 346 20.65 15.62 -22.60
C VAL A 346 21.98 16.13 -23.17
N TRP A 347 22.37 17.38 -22.88
CA TRP A 347 23.63 17.97 -23.35
C TRP A 347 24.82 17.68 -22.42
N LEU A 348 24.61 17.16 -21.21
CA LEU A 348 25.70 16.90 -20.27
C LEU A 348 26.71 15.89 -20.84
N MET A 349 26.20 14.79 -21.41
CA MET A 349 26.99 13.72 -22.03
C MET A 349 27.87 14.21 -23.19
N GLU A 350 27.40 15.19 -23.97
CA GLU A 350 28.15 15.70 -25.13
C GLU A 350 29.30 16.62 -24.69
N TRP A 351 29.13 17.34 -23.58
CA TRP A 351 30.15 18.24 -23.05
C TRP A 351 31.31 17.51 -22.36
N GLU A 352 31.07 16.32 -21.81
CA GLU A 352 32.13 15.54 -21.16
C GLU A 352 33.00 14.75 -22.16
N THR A 353 32.47 14.42 -23.33
CA THR A 353 33.11 13.48 -24.26
C THR A 353 33.91 14.12 -25.38
N LEU A 354 33.69 15.40 -25.71
CA LEU A 354 34.39 16.10 -26.79
C LEU A 354 35.17 17.30 -26.25
N PRO A 355 36.53 17.27 -26.17
CA PRO A 355 37.33 18.40 -25.72
C PRO A 355 37.21 19.57 -26.71
N SER A 356 36.21 20.43 -26.51
CA SER A 356 36.02 21.67 -27.23
C SER A 356 36.51 22.82 -26.36
N SER A 357 37.30 23.73 -26.96
CA SER A 357 37.75 24.98 -26.31
C SER A 357 36.61 25.90 -25.89
N ASP A 358 35.38 25.59 -26.31
CA ASP A 358 34.19 26.33 -25.94
C ASP A 358 33.43 25.71 -24.76
N ILE A 359 33.81 24.53 -24.24
CA ILE A 359 33.14 23.87 -23.10
C ILE A 359 33.01 24.84 -21.92
N ASP A 360 34.08 25.56 -21.59
CA ASP A 360 34.08 26.50 -20.46
C ASP A 360 33.06 27.64 -20.65
N LYS A 361 32.89 28.12 -21.90
CA LYS A 361 31.89 29.15 -22.23
C LYS A 361 30.46 28.61 -22.19
N TYR A 362 30.25 27.34 -22.57
CA TYR A 362 28.92 26.73 -22.56
C TYR A 362 28.48 26.28 -21.15
N ALA A 363 29.43 25.79 -20.35
CA ALA A 363 29.22 25.42 -18.95
C ALA A 363 28.83 26.60 -18.06
N GLU A 364 29.18 27.83 -18.45
CA GLU A 364 28.82 29.08 -17.78
C GLU A 364 27.42 29.61 -18.17
N VAL A 365 26.94 29.34 -19.38
CA VAL A 365 25.77 30.05 -19.93
C VAL A 365 24.45 29.37 -19.58
N HIS A 366 24.27 28.05 -19.81
CA HIS A 366 23.03 27.35 -19.45
C HIS A 366 23.27 25.86 -19.16
N ARG A 367 23.53 25.49 -17.90
CA ARG A 367 23.74 24.07 -17.52
C ARG A 367 22.51 23.16 -17.69
N PHE A 368 21.31 23.71 -17.85
CA PHE A 368 20.08 22.95 -17.91
C PHE A 368 19.11 23.54 -18.94
N PRO A 369 18.43 22.69 -19.74
CA PRO A 369 17.39 23.18 -20.62
C PRO A 369 16.17 23.65 -19.82
N CYS A 370 15.48 24.64 -20.36
CA CYS A 370 14.11 24.93 -19.95
C CYS A 370 13.26 23.68 -20.14
N ARG A 371 12.88 23.02 -19.05
CA ARG A 371 12.12 21.76 -19.10
C ARG A 371 10.78 21.89 -19.82
N LYS A 372 10.10 23.03 -19.69
CA LYS A 372 8.88 23.34 -20.44
C LYS A 372 9.13 23.25 -21.95
N THR A 373 10.19 23.90 -22.42
CA THR A 373 10.58 23.96 -23.83
C THR A 373 11.08 22.61 -24.32
N MET A 374 11.90 21.91 -23.53
CA MET A 374 12.44 20.60 -23.86
C MET A 374 11.32 19.57 -24.06
N ILE A 375 10.38 19.50 -23.11
CA ILE A 375 9.23 18.60 -23.23
C ILE A 375 8.35 18.97 -24.43
N ASP A 376 8.17 20.27 -24.72
CA ASP A 376 7.44 20.69 -25.92
C ASP A 376 8.12 20.20 -27.21
N TRP A 377 9.45 20.27 -27.29
CA TRP A 377 10.23 19.76 -28.43
C TRP A 377 10.13 18.23 -28.55
N ILE A 378 10.24 17.49 -27.43
CA ILE A 378 10.04 16.03 -27.40
C ILE A 378 8.65 15.68 -27.91
N LEU A 379 7.60 16.35 -27.42
CA LEU A 379 6.23 16.09 -27.84
C LEU A 379 5.98 16.48 -29.30
N THR A 380 6.67 17.51 -29.80
CA THR A 380 6.66 17.87 -31.23
C THR A 380 7.23 16.73 -32.09
N ALA A 381 8.36 16.14 -31.69
CA ALA A 381 8.92 14.97 -32.39
C ALA A 381 8.05 13.71 -32.24
N ALA A 382 7.48 13.48 -31.06
CA ALA A 382 6.62 12.33 -30.78
C ALA A 382 5.33 12.34 -31.61
N PHE A 383 4.78 13.53 -31.89
CA PHE A 383 3.46 13.71 -32.49
C PHE A 383 3.22 12.85 -33.73
N ARG A 384 4.17 12.83 -34.68
CA ARG A 384 4.05 12.04 -35.92
C ARG A 384 3.85 10.55 -35.66
N TYR A 385 4.43 10.04 -34.58
CA TYR A 385 4.42 8.63 -34.23
C TYR A 385 3.22 8.22 -33.40
N ILE A 386 2.72 9.10 -32.53
CA ILE A 386 1.68 8.72 -31.55
C ILE A 386 0.29 9.30 -31.86
N GLN A 387 0.16 10.16 -32.90
CA GLN A 387 -1.11 10.78 -33.31
C GLN A 387 -2.23 9.80 -33.65
N HIS A 388 -1.90 8.57 -34.03
CA HIS A 388 -2.87 7.53 -34.35
C HIS A 388 -3.47 6.84 -33.13
N ILE A 389 -2.87 7.01 -31.95
CA ILE A 389 -3.29 6.36 -30.70
C ILE A 389 -4.54 7.07 -30.15
N PRO A 390 -5.62 6.34 -29.79
CA PRO A 390 -6.89 6.94 -29.37
C PRO A 390 -6.80 7.82 -28.11
N THR A 391 -5.97 7.45 -27.14
CA THR A 391 -5.81 8.18 -25.89
C THR A 391 -4.34 8.33 -25.57
N VAL A 392 -3.88 9.57 -25.54
CA VAL A 392 -2.52 9.94 -25.15
C VAL A 392 -2.59 10.80 -23.90
N ASN A 393 -1.76 10.51 -22.92
CA ASN A 393 -1.65 11.27 -21.67
C ASN A 393 -0.20 11.65 -21.38
N PHE A 394 -0.01 12.75 -20.67
CA PHE A 394 1.29 13.25 -20.24
C PHE A 394 1.24 13.44 -18.73
N THR A 395 2.19 12.82 -18.02
CA THR A 395 2.24 12.76 -16.56
C THR A 395 3.68 12.94 -16.06
N GLY A 396 3.86 12.98 -14.74
CA GLY A 396 5.13 13.36 -14.13
C GLY A 396 5.32 14.88 -14.15
N TYR A 397 6.57 15.32 -14.28
CA TYR A 397 6.99 16.72 -14.12
C TYR A 397 6.88 17.51 -15.43
N VAL A 398 5.63 17.73 -15.85
CA VAL A 398 5.26 18.51 -17.04
C VAL A 398 4.50 19.75 -16.60
N LYS A 399 4.89 20.94 -17.08
CA LYS A 399 4.15 22.18 -16.81
C LYS A 399 2.72 22.09 -17.34
N THR A 400 1.74 22.58 -16.58
CA THR A 400 0.31 22.56 -16.88
C THR A 400 0.01 23.15 -18.26
N VAL A 401 0.67 24.27 -18.62
CA VAL A 401 0.51 24.91 -19.94
C VAL A 401 0.92 23.97 -21.08
N THR A 402 2.09 23.34 -20.99
CA THR A 402 2.55 22.37 -22.00
C THR A 402 1.65 21.14 -22.04
N ARG A 403 1.29 20.61 -20.86
CA ARG A 403 0.38 19.45 -20.74
C ARG A 403 -0.97 19.72 -21.40
N ASN A 404 -1.60 20.86 -21.09
CA ASN A 404 -2.92 21.21 -21.62
C ASN A 404 -2.88 21.42 -23.13
N LYS A 405 -1.88 22.16 -23.64
CA LYS A 405 -1.65 22.35 -25.08
C LYS A 405 -1.67 21.01 -25.82
N TRP A 406 -0.85 20.06 -25.38
CA TRP A 406 -0.74 18.78 -26.08
C TRP A 406 -1.96 17.90 -25.86
N LEU A 407 -2.55 17.85 -24.66
CA LEU A 407 -3.78 17.09 -24.43
C LEU A 407 -4.93 17.58 -25.30
N GLU A 408 -5.06 18.90 -25.52
CA GLU A 408 -6.06 19.48 -26.42
C GLU A 408 -5.85 18.99 -27.86
N ILE A 409 -4.62 19.15 -28.38
CA ILE A 409 -4.22 18.68 -29.71
C ILE A 409 -4.55 17.19 -29.91
N PHE A 410 -4.23 16.31 -28.95
CA PHE A 410 -4.49 14.87 -29.09
C PHE A 410 -5.97 14.49 -28.94
N ARG A 411 -6.75 15.23 -28.15
CA ARG A 411 -8.19 14.98 -27.96
C ARG A 411 -9.00 15.39 -29.19
N ASN A 412 -8.62 16.46 -29.87
CA ASN A 412 -9.37 16.98 -31.01
C ASN A 412 -8.83 16.42 -32.34
N LYS A 413 -9.63 15.59 -33.02
CA LYS A 413 -9.25 15.00 -34.32
C LYS A 413 -8.95 16.06 -35.40
N ARG A 414 -9.73 17.14 -35.46
CA ARG A 414 -9.50 18.21 -36.45
C ARG A 414 -8.21 18.96 -36.18
N GLU A 415 -7.91 19.20 -34.90
CA GLU A 415 -6.64 19.82 -34.51
C GLU A 415 -5.46 18.93 -34.90
N ARG A 416 -5.51 17.61 -34.64
CA ARG A 416 -4.45 16.68 -35.08
C ARG A 416 -4.11 16.83 -36.57
N GLU A 417 -5.12 16.83 -37.43
CA GLU A 417 -4.93 16.96 -38.88
C GLU A 417 -4.34 18.33 -39.25
N SER A 418 -4.79 19.41 -38.61
CA SER A 418 -4.27 20.77 -38.85
C SER A 418 -2.85 20.99 -38.31
N GLN A 419 -2.50 20.30 -37.22
CA GLN A 419 -1.22 20.45 -36.53
C GLN A 419 -0.08 19.74 -37.23
N LEU A 420 -0.35 18.75 -38.10
CA LEU A 420 0.70 17.98 -38.77
C LEU A 420 1.66 18.87 -39.57
N ALA A 421 1.15 19.87 -40.30
CA ALA A 421 1.98 20.80 -41.08
C ALA A 421 2.80 21.73 -40.16
N GLN A 422 2.19 22.24 -39.09
CA GLN A 422 2.85 23.12 -38.11
C GLN A 422 3.95 22.38 -37.34
N VAL A 423 3.68 21.13 -36.96
CA VAL A 423 4.67 20.25 -36.32
C VAL A 423 5.84 19.99 -37.26
N GLN A 424 5.59 19.72 -38.54
CA GLN A 424 6.65 19.48 -39.51
C GLN A 424 7.52 20.73 -39.73
N GLU A 425 6.91 21.90 -39.86
CA GLU A 425 7.62 23.19 -39.94
C GLU A 425 8.45 23.43 -38.68
N LYS A 426 7.89 23.13 -37.51
CA LYS A 426 8.59 23.29 -36.23
C LYS A 426 9.78 22.34 -36.13
N LEU A 427 9.66 21.09 -36.54
CA LEU A 427 10.80 20.15 -36.58
C LEU A 427 11.92 20.65 -37.48
N GLN A 428 11.59 21.20 -38.66
CA GLN A 428 12.58 21.83 -39.55
C GLN A 428 13.25 23.04 -38.90
N GLU A 429 12.48 23.88 -38.19
CA GLU A 429 13.04 25.01 -37.42
C GLU A 429 14.04 24.51 -36.37
N LEU A 430 13.67 23.47 -35.60
CA LEU A 430 14.53 22.87 -34.57
C LEU A 430 15.85 22.32 -35.14
N GLU A 431 15.80 21.70 -36.32
CA GLU A 431 17.00 21.20 -37.01
C GLU A 431 17.96 22.32 -37.46
N THR A 432 17.43 23.52 -37.69
CA THR A 432 18.20 24.71 -38.13
C THR A 432 18.73 25.56 -36.99
N LEU A 433 18.39 25.24 -35.73
CA LEU A 433 18.94 25.94 -34.58
C LEU A 433 20.47 25.89 -34.60
N ASN A 434 21.10 26.92 -34.04
CA ASN A 434 22.54 26.94 -33.85
C ASN A 434 22.92 26.48 -32.42
N ARG A 435 24.21 26.24 -32.19
CA ARG A 435 24.72 25.80 -30.88
C ARG A 435 24.51 26.81 -29.74
N VAL A 436 24.28 28.10 -30.04
CA VAL A 436 24.04 29.12 -29.00
C VAL A 436 22.55 29.23 -28.60
N GLN A 437 21.66 28.61 -29.38
CA GLN A 437 20.22 28.53 -29.10
C GLN A 437 19.85 27.28 -28.28
N VAL A 438 20.81 26.39 -28.03
CA VAL A 438 20.66 25.17 -27.23
C VAL A 438 21.72 25.11 -26.11
N PRO A 439 21.39 24.57 -24.93
CA PRO A 439 20.03 24.22 -24.47
C PRO A 439 19.13 25.47 -24.37
N PRO A 440 17.79 25.31 -24.50
CA PRO A 440 16.88 26.45 -24.49
C PRO A 440 16.91 27.16 -23.12
N PRO A 441 17.08 28.50 -23.08
CA PRO A 441 17.08 29.24 -21.82
C PRO A 441 15.71 29.15 -21.13
N CYS A 442 15.71 29.08 -19.79
CA CYS A 442 14.47 29.01 -19.02
C CYS A 442 13.80 30.38 -18.94
N SER A 443 12.57 30.45 -19.46
CA SER A 443 11.70 31.62 -19.39
C SER A 443 10.44 31.37 -18.54
N CYS A 444 10.41 30.29 -17.76
CA CYS A 444 9.31 30.01 -16.84
C CYS A 444 9.38 30.97 -15.65
N PRO A 445 8.24 31.47 -15.13
CA PRO A 445 8.23 32.32 -13.94
C PRO A 445 8.89 31.65 -12.74
N THR A 446 8.55 30.36 -12.53
CA THR A 446 9.27 29.47 -11.62
C THR A 446 10.28 28.67 -12.43
N SER A 447 11.55 28.81 -12.08
CA SER A 447 12.66 28.11 -12.74
C SER A 447 12.36 26.61 -12.83
N CYS A 448 12.59 26.03 -14.02
CA CYS A 448 12.52 24.58 -14.21
C CYS A 448 13.72 23.83 -13.60
N TYR A 449 14.71 24.57 -13.11
CA TYR A 449 15.96 24.03 -12.59
C TYR A 449 15.87 23.70 -11.10
N TYR A 450 16.43 22.54 -10.74
CA TYR A 450 16.70 22.18 -9.36
C TYR A 450 18.11 22.62 -8.96
N ASP A 451 18.21 23.57 -8.02
CA ASP A 451 19.50 24.01 -7.51
C ASP A 451 20.11 22.92 -6.59
N PRO A 452 21.26 22.32 -6.93
CA PRO A 452 21.88 21.25 -6.16
C PRO A 452 22.34 21.72 -4.76
N ALA A 453 22.43 23.03 -4.49
CA ALA A 453 22.60 23.54 -3.14
C ALA A 453 21.44 23.13 -2.19
N TRP A 454 20.30 22.69 -2.75
CA TRP A 454 19.14 22.21 -2.02
C TRP A 454 19.25 20.71 -1.66
N GLY A 455 20.20 19.99 -2.28
CA GLY A 455 20.42 18.54 -2.12
C GLY A 455 21.08 18.11 -0.81
N GLY A 456 21.59 19.04 0.01
CA GLY A 456 22.13 18.72 1.33
C GLY A 456 21.07 18.34 2.38
N VAL A 457 19.79 18.61 2.12
CA VAL A 457 18.70 18.46 3.11
C VAL A 457 17.50 17.67 2.57
N ALA A 458 17.28 17.65 1.25
CA ALA A 458 16.12 16.98 0.67
C ALA A 458 16.35 15.45 0.52
N THR A 459 15.86 14.67 1.49
CA THR A 459 15.57 13.24 1.22
C THR A 459 14.55 13.15 0.07
N ARG A 460 14.60 12.08 -0.74
CA ARG A 460 13.77 11.83 -1.94
C ARG A 460 12.23 12.01 -1.78
N THR A 461 11.76 12.25 -0.56
CA THR A 461 10.36 12.41 -0.15
C THR A 461 10.01 13.82 0.36
N ASP A 462 10.94 14.77 0.30
CA ASP A 462 10.77 16.06 0.98
C ASP A 462 9.80 16.99 0.24
N GLU A 463 8.79 17.48 0.95
CA GLU A 463 7.73 18.40 0.49
C GLU A 463 8.29 19.76 -0.02
N ASN A 464 9.60 19.95 0.11
CA ASN A 464 10.36 21.09 -0.40
C ASN A 464 10.59 21.05 -1.92
N TYR A 465 10.24 19.94 -2.60
CA TYR A 465 10.26 19.89 -4.06
C TYR A 465 9.07 20.65 -4.68
N ARG A 466 9.18 21.99 -4.75
CA ARG A 466 8.18 22.84 -5.42
C ARG A 466 8.47 22.93 -6.92
N PHE A 467 8.31 21.81 -7.63
CA PHE A 467 8.06 21.94 -9.07
C PHE A 467 6.69 22.59 -9.23
N ASP A 468 6.71 23.86 -9.55
CA ASP A 468 5.50 24.59 -9.83
C ASP A 468 4.92 24.08 -11.15
N PHE A 469 3.85 23.30 -11.07
CA PHE A 469 3.18 22.80 -12.25
C PHE A 469 2.50 23.96 -13.00
N ASP A 470 2.13 25.04 -12.32
CA ASP A 470 1.33 26.13 -12.85
C ASP A 470 2.20 27.35 -13.13
N ASP A 471 2.74 27.41 -14.35
CA ASP A 471 3.48 28.59 -14.85
C ASP A 471 2.62 29.87 -14.96
N GLU A 472 1.30 29.77 -14.80
CA GLU A 472 0.42 30.93 -14.78
C GLU A 472 0.40 31.49 -13.37
N GLY A 473 1.15 32.59 -13.18
CA GLY A 473 1.38 33.21 -11.89
C GLY A 473 0.12 33.22 -11.01
N PHE A 474 0.22 32.55 -9.87
CA PHE A 474 -0.66 32.78 -8.75
C PHE A 474 -0.45 34.23 -8.26
N GLU A 475 -1.05 35.21 -8.95
CA GLU A 475 -1.33 36.53 -8.39
C GLU A 475 -2.51 36.40 -7.40
N ASP A 476 -2.40 35.55 -6.37
CA ASP A 476 -3.17 35.70 -5.13
C ASP A 476 -2.74 34.66 -4.08
N MET A 477 -1.78 35.03 -3.23
CA MET A 477 -1.67 34.66 -1.81
C MET A 477 -0.39 35.23 -1.19
N SER A 478 -0.13 36.51 -1.44
CA SER A 478 0.63 37.29 -0.48
C SER A 478 -0.34 37.78 0.58
N LEU A 479 -0.48 37.01 1.68
CA LEU A 479 -0.80 37.47 3.05
C LEU A 479 -1.05 36.24 3.94
N ALA A 480 0.03 35.63 4.45
CA ALA A 480 0.13 35.06 5.81
C ALA A 480 1.34 34.11 5.91
N VAL A 481 2.56 34.64 5.92
CA VAL A 481 3.65 33.99 6.66
C VAL A 481 4.34 35.08 7.46
N GLY A 482 4.09 35.04 8.77
CA GLY A 482 4.67 35.97 9.73
C GLY A 482 6.19 35.90 9.71
N HIS A 483 6.81 37.07 9.77
CA HIS A 483 8.21 37.22 10.10
C HIS A 483 8.54 36.55 11.44
N CYS A 484 9.15 35.37 11.40
CA CYS A 484 10.04 34.93 12.47
C CYS A 484 11.42 35.54 12.18
N ARG A 485 11.71 36.66 12.85
CA ARG A 485 13.08 37.11 13.10
C ARG A 485 13.80 36.01 13.87
N VAL A 486 14.89 35.50 13.30
CA VAL A 486 15.93 34.82 14.07
C VAL A 486 17.11 35.77 14.11
N ASP A 487 17.22 36.49 15.22
CA ASP A 487 18.47 37.10 15.65
C ASP A 487 19.42 35.96 16.03
N GLY A 488 20.62 35.95 15.43
CA GLY A 488 21.61 34.91 15.64
C GLY A 488 22.97 35.31 15.11
N THR A 489 23.54 36.36 15.71
CA THR A 489 24.98 36.66 15.64
C THR A 489 25.79 35.45 16.10
N THR A 490 26.61 34.88 15.22
CA THR A 490 27.84 34.22 15.65
C THR A 490 28.99 34.64 14.74
N GLN A 491 29.93 35.35 15.33
CA GLN A 491 31.25 35.68 14.78
C GLN A 491 32.07 34.39 14.64
N ILE A 492 32.68 34.18 13.47
CA ILE A 492 34.13 34.34 13.24
C ILE A 492 34.27 35.06 11.90
#